data_AF-A0A931Q104-F1
#
_entry.id   AF-A0A931Q104-F1
#
_cell.length_a   1.000
_cell.length_b   1.000
_cell.length_c   1.000
_cell.angle_alpha   90.00
_cell.angle_beta   90.00
_cell.angle_gamma   90.00
#
_symmetry.space_group_name_H-M   'P 1'
#
loop_
_entity.id
_entity.type
_entity.pdbx_description
1 polymer ?
#
loop_
_entity_poly.entity_id
_entity_poly.type
_entity_poly.pdbx_seq_one_letter_code
_entity_poly.pdbx_strand_id
1 'polypeptide(L)'
;ENATASCDTCAKPSVYFILLDEYFGSKGLKEYFNYDNSCFENKLKQNGFTIITNTKSNYHYTVFSMASILSMDYIKDMGEQTVYNQYGYYKATLGIRQNEVCKIFEKQGYDIVNYSDFDMEGHPAGQGYHLLPSGQALISNRTMYYQVKKNLPYFLARYAKFTGMANELAERYIEINEQRLNKTLEEAKPNTQKPSFTYLHLNMPHVPYAYDSSGNKVLAKWFGNLTLKQKDEMYLQYLIYTNKKIAGFIDSLQTKTDHKAIIILLSDHGYREALNKTLALAHENFFAVYEPQSKGAFQKDSITSVNTFRILLNDLFKENLPLVKDSLVLK
;
A
#
# COMPACT_ATOMS: atom_id res chain seq x y z
N GLU A 1 8.64 17.61 -36.00
CA GLU A 1 8.16 17.23 -34.66
C GLU A 1 9.26 16.40 -34.00
N ASN A 2 9.89 16.95 -32.96
CA ASN A 2 11.12 16.39 -32.39
C ASN A 2 10.80 15.18 -31.50
N ALA A 3 10.88 13.99 -32.08
CA ALA A 3 11.07 12.76 -31.33
C ALA A 3 12.46 12.80 -30.68
N THR A 4 12.53 13.17 -29.41
CA THR A 4 13.77 13.07 -28.63
C THR A 4 14.01 11.62 -28.24
N ALA A 5 15.13 11.09 -28.74
CA ALA A 5 15.62 9.73 -28.53
C ALA A 5 15.66 9.35 -27.04
N SER A 6 15.32 8.09 -26.72
CA SER A 6 15.64 7.53 -25.41
C SER A 6 17.16 7.53 -25.25
N CYS A 7 17.61 8.18 -24.19
CA CYS A 7 19.02 8.24 -23.85
C CYS A 7 19.37 6.98 -23.04
N ASP A 8 19.85 5.94 -23.72
CA ASP A 8 20.32 4.69 -23.08
C ASP A 8 21.47 4.93 -22.08
N THR A 9 22.11 6.10 -22.15
CA THR A 9 23.21 6.54 -21.27
C THR A 9 22.77 7.45 -20.12
N CYS A 10 21.49 7.79 -20.01
CA CYS A 10 21.00 8.66 -18.94
C CYS A 10 20.73 7.84 -17.68
N ALA A 11 21.16 8.36 -16.52
CA ALA A 11 20.94 7.69 -15.24
C ALA A 11 19.43 7.52 -15.00
N LYS A 12 18.94 6.28 -15.03
CA LYS A 12 17.53 5.95 -14.77
C LYS A 12 17.22 6.22 -13.30
N PRO A 13 16.10 6.85 -12.89
CA PRO A 13 15.84 7.10 -11.47
C PRO A 13 15.46 5.79 -10.75
N SER A 14 15.88 5.64 -9.48
CA SER A 14 15.27 4.64 -8.60
C SER A 14 13.82 4.97 -8.34
N VAL A 15 12.98 3.96 -8.17
CA VAL A 15 11.54 4.07 -7.98
C VAL A 15 11.17 3.49 -6.61
N TYR A 16 10.52 4.30 -5.77
CA TYR A 16 9.98 3.88 -4.49
C TYR A 16 8.46 3.81 -4.60
N PHE A 17 7.91 2.60 -4.55
CA PHE A 17 6.48 2.37 -4.46
C PHE A 17 6.11 2.18 -2.98
N ILE A 18 5.60 3.25 -2.38
CA ILE A 18 5.14 3.31 -0.99
C ILE A 18 3.64 3.07 -0.98
N LEU A 19 3.23 1.96 -0.40
CA LEU A 19 1.84 1.57 -0.27
C LEU A 19 1.39 1.73 1.19
N LEU A 20 0.27 2.40 1.40
CA LEU A 20 -0.41 2.51 2.70
C LEU A 20 -1.63 1.60 2.72
N ASP A 21 -1.73 0.72 3.73
CA ASP A 21 -2.85 -0.20 3.90
C ASP A 21 -4.07 0.52 4.50
N GLU A 22 -5.19 0.50 3.79
CA GLU A 22 -6.48 1.10 4.17
C GLU A 22 -6.46 2.63 4.32
N TYR A 23 -5.52 3.34 3.70
CA TYR A 23 -5.53 4.80 3.77
C TYR A 23 -6.67 5.37 2.91
N PHE A 24 -7.62 6.03 3.57
CA PHE A 24 -8.79 6.58 2.92
C PHE A 24 -8.45 7.83 2.12
N GLY A 25 -8.88 7.89 0.86
CA GLY A 25 -8.69 9.07 0.02
C GLY A 25 -9.30 10.33 0.61
N SER A 26 -8.74 11.50 0.31
CA SER A 26 -9.19 12.79 0.87
C SER A 26 -10.67 13.08 0.62
N LYS A 27 -11.21 12.67 -0.53
CA LYS A 27 -12.64 12.74 -0.83
C LYS A 27 -13.47 11.88 0.13
N GLY A 28 -13.05 10.63 0.32
CA GLY A 28 -13.66 9.70 1.28
C GLY A 28 -13.59 10.21 2.72
N LEU A 29 -12.44 10.76 3.14
CA LEU A 29 -12.27 11.42 4.44
C LEU A 29 -13.25 12.58 4.64
N LYS A 30 -13.42 13.42 3.63
CA LYS A 30 -14.35 14.54 3.70
C LYS A 30 -15.81 14.08 3.75
N GLU A 31 -16.19 13.12 2.91
CA GLU A 31 -17.57 12.62 2.82
C GLU A 31 -17.98 11.80 4.04
N TYR A 32 -17.09 10.93 4.53
CA TYR A 32 -17.42 9.99 5.61
C TYR A 32 -17.17 10.57 7.00
N PHE A 33 -16.03 11.23 7.22
CA PHE A 33 -15.57 11.73 8.51
C PHE A 33 -15.74 13.25 8.69
N ASN A 34 -16.11 13.98 7.63
CA ASN A 34 -16.03 15.44 7.59
C ASN A 34 -14.63 15.98 7.94
N TYR A 35 -13.59 15.19 7.66
CA TYR A 35 -12.20 15.56 7.92
C TYR A 35 -11.58 16.21 6.67
N ASP A 36 -10.89 17.33 6.85
CA ASP A 36 -10.13 17.99 5.79
C ASP A 36 -8.66 17.53 5.83
N ASN A 37 -8.24 16.80 4.80
CA ASN A 37 -6.89 16.27 4.66
C ASN A 37 -5.92 17.25 3.96
N SER A 38 -6.36 18.48 3.66
CA SER A 38 -5.59 19.48 2.91
C SER A 38 -4.22 19.78 3.50
N CYS A 39 -4.05 19.70 4.82
CA CYS A 39 -2.75 19.90 5.47
C CYS A 39 -1.68 18.90 4.97
N PHE A 40 -2.05 17.62 4.87
CA PHE A 40 -1.15 16.58 4.38
C PHE A 40 -0.89 16.72 2.88
N GLU A 41 -1.94 16.93 2.09
CA GLU A 41 -1.79 17.16 0.64
C GLU A 41 -0.91 18.37 0.32
N ASN A 42 -1.09 19.47 1.05
CA ASN A 42 -0.31 20.69 0.85
C ASN A 42 1.16 20.48 1.22
N LYS A 43 1.44 19.71 2.28
CA LYS A 43 2.83 19.32 2.61
C LYS A 43 3.45 18.47 1.51
N LEU A 44 2.72 17.51 0.93
CA LEU A 44 3.20 16.73 -0.22
C LEU A 44 3.41 17.60 -1.47
N LYS A 45 2.49 18.52 -1.77
CA LYS A 45 2.63 19.47 -2.89
C LYS A 45 3.84 20.39 -2.72
N GLN A 46 4.10 20.87 -1.50
CA GLN A 46 5.31 21.64 -1.17
C GLN A 46 6.59 20.83 -1.40
N ASN A 47 6.53 19.51 -1.22
CA ASN A 47 7.61 18.58 -1.53
C ASN A 47 7.65 18.15 -3.02
N GLY A 48 6.87 18.80 -3.88
CA GLY A 48 6.86 18.58 -5.33
C GLY A 48 6.00 17.40 -5.80
N PHE A 49 5.15 16.82 -4.94
CA PHE A 49 4.24 15.76 -5.37
C PHE A 49 3.07 16.33 -6.17
N THR A 50 2.67 15.60 -7.21
CA THR A 50 1.37 15.73 -7.85
C THR A 50 0.37 14.86 -7.09
N ILE A 51 -0.75 15.44 -6.65
CA ILE A 51 -1.84 14.72 -5.99
C ILE A 51 -2.89 14.38 -7.05
N ILE A 52 -3.29 13.11 -7.15
CA ILE A 52 -4.33 12.67 -8.07
C ILE A 52 -5.66 12.69 -7.31
N THR A 53 -6.55 13.61 -7.67
CA THR A 53 -7.72 13.95 -6.86
C THR A 53 -8.89 12.98 -6.99
N ASN A 54 -9.09 12.36 -8.17
CA ASN A 54 -10.13 11.35 -8.39
C ASN A 54 -9.52 9.97 -8.65
N THR A 55 -8.81 9.45 -7.65
CA THR A 55 -8.28 8.09 -7.66
C THR A 55 -9.24 7.10 -7.01
N LYS A 56 -9.31 5.88 -7.54
CA LYS A 56 -9.98 4.75 -6.89
C LYS A 56 -9.15 3.48 -7.02
N SER A 57 -9.18 2.68 -5.98
CA SER A 57 -8.71 1.29 -6.04
C SER A 57 -9.68 0.45 -6.88
N ASN A 58 -9.16 -0.45 -7.71
CA ASN A 58 -10.02 -1.34 -8.52
C ASN A 58 -10.73 -2.39 -7.65
N TYR A 59 -10.11 -2.74 -6.53
CA TYR A 59 -10.55 -3.74 -5.56
C TYR A 59 -10.51 -3.10 -4.15
N HIS A 60 -11.37 -3.56 -3.23
CA HIS A 60 -11.45 -3.00 -1.87
C HIS A 60 -10.79 -3.93 -0.81
N TYR A 61 -9.82 -4.73 -1.25
CA TYR A 61 -9.08 -5.70 -0.44
C TYR A 61 -7.64 -5.80 -0.93
N THR A 62 -6.69 -5.67 -0.01
CA THR A 62 -5.25 -5.58 -0.25
C THR A 62 -4.72 -6.58 -1.27
N VAL A 63 -5.02 -7.88 -1.10
CA VAL A 63 -4.47 -8.94 -1.98
C VAL A 63 -4.95 -8.78 -3.42
N PHE A 64 -6.21 -8.40 -3.63
CA PHE A 64 -6.77 -8.24 -4.96
C PHE A 64 -6.34 -6.90 -5.58
N SER A 65 -6.29 -5.83 -4.78
CA SER A 65 -5.71 -4.54 -5.20
C SER A 65 -4.29 -4.73 -5.68
N MET A 66 -3.46 -5.40 -4.89
CA MET A 66 -2.04 -5.59 -5.20
C MET A 66 -1.81 -6.53 -6.38
N ALA A 67 -2.57 -7.61 -6.48
CA ALA A 67 -2.52 -8.48 -7.65
C ALA A 67 -2.84 -7.70 -8.94
N SER A 68 -3.84 -6.81 -8.90
CA SER A 68 -4.19 -6.00 -10.06
C SER A 68 -3.17 -4.90 -10.38
N ILE A 69 -2.71 -4.17 -9.37
CA ILE A 69 -1.71 -3.09 -9.55
C ILE A 69 -0.42 -3.64 -10.15
N LEU A 70 0.08 -4.76 -9.62
CA LEU A 70 1.39 -5.32 -10.01
C LEU A 70 1.33 -6.18 -11.27
N SER A 71 0.18 -6.78 -11.61
CA SER A 71 -0.03 -7.41 -12.93
C SER A 71 -0.42 -6.39 -14.01
N MET A 72 -0.81 -5.18 -13.60
CA MET A 72 -1.39 -4.14 -14.45
C MET A 72 -2.65 -4.59 -15.21
N ASP A 73 -3.38 -5.59 -14.73
CA ASP A 73 -4.63 -6.06 -15.33
C ASP A 73 -5.67 -6.37 -14.23
N TYR A 74 -6.92 -6.57 -14.64
CA TYR A 74 -7.94 -7.13 -13.78
C TYR A 74 -7.71 -8.63 -13.63
N ILE A 75 -7.98 -9.14 -12.43
CA ILE A 75 -7.83 -10.57 -12.14
C ILE A 75 -9.02 -11.33 -12.74
N LYS A 76 -8.74 -12.32 -13.58
CA LYS A 76 -9.74 -13.10 -14.32
C LYS A 76 -9.98 -14.46 -13.66
N ASP A 77 -11.18 -15.00 -13.85
CA ASP A 77 -11.55 -16.39 -13.52
C ASP A 77 -11.35 -16.80 -12.06
N MET A 78 -11.55 -15.88 -11.11
CA MET A 78 -11.25 -16.10 -9.69
C MET A 78 -12.46 -16.41 -8.82
N GLY A 79 -13.69 -16.28 -9.33
CA GLY A 79 -14.91 -16.33 -8.52
C GLY A 79 -15.05 -15.09 -7.62
N GLU A 80 -15.69 -15.25 -6.47
CA GLU A 80 -15.90 -14.18 -5.48
C GLU A 80 -14.56 -13.74 -4.85
N GLN A 81 -14.37 -12.43 -4.68
CA GLN A 81 -13.07 -11.86 -4.31
C GLN A 81 -12.97 -11.69 -2.81
N THR A 82 -12.94 -12.81 -2.10
CA THR A 82 -12.89 -12.84 -0.65
C THR A 82 -11.74 -13.69 -0.14
N VAL A 83 -11.32 -13.41 1.09
CA VAL A 83 -10.38 -14.28 1.84
C VAL A 83 -10.94 -15.68 2.09
N TYR A 84 -12.26 -15.87 1.93
CA TYR A 84 -12.93 -17.15 2.11
C TYR A 84 -12.93 -17.99 0.84
N ASN A 85 -12.81 -17.37 -0.34
CA ASN A 85 -12.57 -18.06 -1.59
C ASN A 85 -11.08 -18.37 -1.75
N GLN A 86 -10.66 -19.57 -1.32
CA GLN A 86 -9.26 -20.01 -1.39
C GLN A 86 -8.69 -19.98 -2.81
N TYR A 87 -9.50 -20.31 -3.82
CA TYR A 87 -9.03 -20.33 -5.21
C TYR A 87 -8.75 -18.92 -5.73
N GLY A 88 -9.69 -17.99 -5.51
CA GLY A 88 -9.51 -16.60 -5.91
C GLY A 88 -8.36 -15.92 -5.17
N TYR A 89 -8.27 -16.17 -3.86
CA TYR A 89 -7.16 -15.69 -3.05
C TYR A 89 -5.81 -16.25 -3.50
N TYR A 90 -5.72 -17.56 -3.76
CA TYR A 90 -4.52 -18.21 -4.30
C TYR A 90 -4.12 -17.58 -5.64
N LYS A 91 -5.04 -17.41 -6.57
CA LYS A 91 -4.78 -16.74 -7.85
C LYS A 91 -4.20 -15.34 -7.69
N ALA A 92 -4.77 -14.55 -6.78
CA ALA A 92 -4.28 -13.21 -6.51
C ALA A 92 -2.86 -13.24 -5.93
N THR A 93 -2.58 -14.10 -4.95
CA THR A 93 -1.23 -14.26 -4.40
C THR A 93 -0.21 -14.76 -5.45
N LEU A 94 -0.63 -15.65 -6.36
CA LEU A 94 0.20 -16.12 -7.46
C LEU A 94 0.49 -15.00 -8.45
N GLY A 95 -0.51 -14.16 -8.78
CA GLY A 95 -0.35 -12.98 -9.63
C GLY A 95 0.59 -11.93 -9.04
N ILE A 96 0.57 -11.73 -7.71
CA ILE A 96 1.56 -10.87 -7.03
C ILE A 96 2.95 -11.49 -7.12
N ARG A 97 3.07 -12.80 -6.90
CA ARG A 97 4.36 -13.49 -6.96
C ARG A 97 5.00 -13.39 -8.33
N GLN A 98 4.21 -13.60 -9.39
CA GLN A 98 4.65 -13.63 -10.78
C GLN A 98 4.39 -12.31 -11.51
N ASN A 99 4.44 -11.19 -10.78
CA ASN A 99 3.95 -9.90 -11.29
C ASN A 99 4.78 -9.34 -12.47
N GLU A 100 4.11 -8.64 -13.38
CA GLU A 100 4.72 -8.10 -14.59
C GLU A 100 5.58 -6.86 -14.32
N VAL A 101 5.25 -6.08 -13.28
CA VAL A 101 6.01 -4.88 -12.92
C VAL A 101 7.46 -5.21 -12.58
N CYS A 102 7.69 -6.21 -11.72
CA CYS A 102 9.05 -6.65 -11.37
C CYS A 102 9.81 -7.16 -12.59
N LYS A 103 9.17 -8.01 -13.42
CA LYS A 103 9.79 -8.53 -14.65
C LYS A 103 10.25 -7.41 -15.59
N ILE A 104 9.44 -6.36 -15.76
CA ILE A 104 9.81 -5.21 -16.60
C ILE A 104 10.96 -4.43 -15.96
N PHE A 105 10.92 -4.14 -14.66
CA PHE A 105 12.03 -3.45 -13.99
C PHE A 105 13.35 -4.24 -14.05
N GLU A 106 13.31 -5.56 -13.83
CA GLU A 106 14.48 -6.43 -13.96
C GLU A 106 15.05 -6.42 -15.38
N LYS A 107 14.19 -6.54 -16.40
CA LYS A 107 14.58 -6.41 -17.81
C LYS A 107 15.24 -5.06 -18.09
N GLN A 108 14.85 -4.01 -17.38
CA GLN A 108 15.40 -2.66 -17.50
C GLN A 108 16.67 -2.45 -16.64
N GLY A 109 17.15 -3.49 -15.96
CA GLY A 109 18.39 -3.50 -15.18
C GLY A 109 18.25 -3.01 -13.74
N TYR A 110 17.03 -2.95 -13.20
CA TYR A 110 16.79 -2.53 -11.82
C TYR A 110 17.06 -3.68 -10.84
N ASP A 111 17.54 -3.35 -9.64
CA ASP A 111 17.41 -4.24 -8.49
C ASP A 111 15.99 -4.15 -7.92
N ILE A 112 15.41 -5.27 -7.49
CA ILE A 112 14.12 -5.29 -6.81
C ILE A 112 14.35 -5.40 -5.31
N VAL A 113 13.77 -4.47 -4.55
CA VAL A 113 13.83 -4.45 -3.09
C VAL A 113 12.41 -4.61 -2.54
N ASN A 114 12.14 -5.72 -1.87
CA ASN A 114 10.79 -6.07 -1.40
C ASN A 114 10.64 -5.93 0.12
N TYR A 115 10.02 -4.82 0.55
CA TYR A 115 9.62 -4.54 1.92
C TYR A 115 8.10 -4.66 2.10
N SER A 116 7.53 -5.75 1.59
CA SER A 116 6.11 -6.06 1.73
C SER A 116 5.85 -7.40 2.43
N ASP A 117 4.58 -7.73 2.60
CA ASP A 117 4.10 -9.02 3.12
C ASP A 117 3.97 -10.12 2.04
N PHE A 118 4.22 -9.78 0.78
CA PHE A 118 4.04 -10.66 -0.36
C PHE A 118 5.37 -11.17 -0.91
N ASP A 119 5.44 -12.48 -1.15
CA ASP A 119 6.58 -13.04 -1.89
C ASP A 119 6.47 -12.67 -3.36
N MET A 120 7.56 -12.15 -3.92
CA MET A 120 7.76 -11.97 -5.35
C MET A 120 8.77 -13.00 -5.85
N GLU A 121 8.63 -13.44 -7.09
CA GLU A 121 9.55 -14.41 -7.69
C GLU A 121 10.98 -13.84 -7.68
N GLY A 122 11.93 -14.57 -7.09
CA GLY A 122 13.31 -14.09 -6.88
C GLY A 122 13.49 -13.11 -5.71
N HIS A 123 12.41 -12.50 -5.20
CA HIS A 123 12.44 -11.42 -4.20
C HIS A 123 11.42 -11.71 -3.07
N PRO A 124 11.74 -12.62 -2.13
CA PRO A 124 10.81 -13.00 -1.06
C PRO A 124 10.39 -11.80 -0.20
N ALA A 125 9.24 -11.91 0.46
CA ALA A 125 8.78 -10.89 1.39
C ALA A 125 9.86 -10.60 2.44
N GLY A 126 10.03 -9.33 2.80
CA GLY A 126 10.91 -8.94 3.90
C GLY A 126 10.47 -9.58 5.22
N GLN A 127 11.41 -9.70 6.17
CA GLN A 127 11.24 -10.21 7.55
C GLN A 127 9.93 -10.97 7.88
N GLY A 128 9.83 -12.22 7.42
CA GLY A 128 9.27 -13.39 8.12
C GLY A 128 7.86 -13.38 8.72
N TYR A 129 7.11 -12.27 8.67
CA TYR A 129 5.77 -12.16 9.24
C TYR A 129 4.75 -11.97 8.12
N HIS A 130 4.27 -13.06 7.54
CA HIS A 130 3.20 -13.00 6.57
C HIS A 130 1.87 -12.76 7.30
N LEU A 131 1.41 -11.51 7.26
CA LEU A 131 0.07 -11.12 7.74
C LEU A 131 -1.05 -11.83 6.99
N LEU A 132 -0.74 -12.22 5.77
CA LEU A 132 -1.65 -12.81 4.82
C LEU A 132 -1.25 -14.28 4.60
N PRO A 133 -2.18 -15.23 4.69
CA PRO A 133 -1.87 -16.65 4.55
C PRO A 133 -1.27 -16.93 3.16
N SER A 134 -0.06 -17.48 3.12
CA SER A 134 0.64 -17.89 1.89
C SER A 134 1.09 -19.34 1.97
N GLY A 135 1.30 -19.99 0.81
CA GLY A 135 1.83 -21.35 0.73
C GLY A 135 1.07 -22.37 1.59
N GLN A 136 1.76 -23.06 2.50
CA GLN A 136 1.16 -24.06 3.41
C GLN A 136 0.10 -23.44 4.34
N ALA A 137 0.21 -22.14 4.66
CA ALA A 137 -0.77 -21.46 5.49
C ALA A 137 -2.15 -21.40 4.81
N LEU A 138 -2.23 -21.43 3.47
CA LEU A 138 -3.53 -21.52 2.77
C LEU A 138 -4.30 -22.81 3.09
N ILE A 139 -3.56 -23.91 3.31
CA ILE A 139 -4.11 -25.21 3.68
C ILE A 139 -4.38 -25.25 5.19
N SER A 140 -3.39 -24.86 6.00
CA SER A 140 -3.49 -24.96 7.45
C SER A 140 -4.45 -23.93 8.06
N ASN A 141 -4.74 -22.81 7.40
CA ASN A 141 -5.62 -21.75 7.92
C ASN A 141 -7.06 -22.25 8.18
N ARG A 142 -7.49 -23.35 7.56
CA ARG A 142 -8.79 -23.97 7.86
C ARG A 142 -8.74 -25.06 8.93
N THR A 143 -7.57 -25.38 9.47
CA THR A 143 -7.45 -26.34 10.57
C THR A 143 -7.93 -25.72 11.87
N MET A 144 -8.53 -26.55 12.73
CA MET A 144 -8.94 -26.12 14.07
C MET A 144 -7.74 -25.57 14.85
N TYR A 145 -6.57 -26.21 14.74
CA TYR A 145 -5.35 -25.75 15.40
C TYR A 145 -4.98 -24.31 15.01
N TYR A 146 -4.94 -24.00 13.71
CA TYR A 146 -4.61 -22.65 13.25
C TYR A 146 -5.64 -21.62 13.69
N GLN A 147 -6.94 -21.97 13.60
CA GLN A 147 -8.00 -21.06 14.02
C GLN A 147 -7.97 -20.80 15.53
N VAL A 148 -7.70 -21.81 16.35
CA VAL A 148 -7.51 -21.63 17.80
C VAL A 148 -6.29 -20.76 18.06
N LYS A 149 -5.12 -21.10 17.49
CA LYS A 149 -3.88 -20.32 17.68
C LYS A 149 -4.04 -18.86 17.27
N LYS A 150 -4.68 -18.59 16.13
CA LYS A 150 -4.92 -17.24 15.60
C LYS A 150 -5.87 -16.44 16.50
N ASN A 151 -6.97 -17.04 16.95
CA ASN A 151 -8.04 -16.32 17.63
C ASN A 151 -7.89 -16.30 19.16
N LEU A 152 -7.12 -17.21 19.76
CA LEU A 152 -6.97 -17.34 21.20
C LEU A 152 -6.45 -16.05 21.88
N PRO A 153 -5.41 -15.35 21.39
CA PRO A 153 -4.96 -14.10 22.00
C PRO A 153 -6.06 -13.05 22.08
N TYR A 154 -6.83 -12.87 20.99
CA TYR A 154 -7.93 -11.90 20.92
C TYR A 154 -9.13 -12.33 21.77
N PHE A 155 -9.42 -13.64 21.82
CA PHE A 155 -10.45 -14.19 22.68
C PHE A 155 -10.15 -13.92 24.16
N LEU A 156 -8.92 -14.21 24.60
CA LEU A 156 -8.47 -13.94 25.97
C LEU A 156 -8.50 -12.44 26.30
N ALA A 157 -8.07 -11.59 25.37
CA ALA A 157 -8.13 -10.15 25.55
C ALA A 157 -9.58 -9.65 25.71
N ARG A 158 -10.51 -10.16 24.89
CA ARG A 158 -11.92 -9.74 24.87
C ARG A 158 -12.72 -10.25 26.07
N TYR A 159 -12.60 -11.53 26.40
CA TYR A 159 -13.49 -12.19 27.37
C TYR A 159 -12.84 -12.39 28.74
N ALA A 160 -11.52 -12.60 28.79
CA ALA A 160 -10.77 -12.80 30.05
C ALA A 160 -10.00 -11.54 30.48
N LYS A 161 -10.05 -10.45 29.70
CA LYS A 161 -9.28 -9.21 29.91
C LYS A 161 -7.76 -9.42 30.00
N PHE A 162 -7.27 -10.55 29.50
CA PHE A 162 -5.84 -10.86 29.44
C PHE A 162 -5.27 -10.38 28.11
N THR A 163 -4.68 -9.18 28.11
CA THR A 163 -4.26 -8.48 26.89
C THR A 163 -2.82 -8.75 26.45
N GLY A 164 -1.99 -9.39 27.29
CA GLY A 164 -0.55 -9.54 27.04
C GLY A 164 -0.21 -10.13 25.67
N MET A 165 -0.78 -11.29 25.32
CA MET A 165 -0.52 -11.94 24.02
C MET A 165 -1.02 -11.11 22.83
N ALA A 166 -2.19 -10.46 22.97
CA ALA A 166 -2.77 -9.67 21.90
C ALA A 166 -1.98 -8.36 21.69
N ASN A 167 -1.53 -7.74 22.79
CA ASN A 167 -0.63 -6.59 22.76
C ASN A 167 0.70 -6.96 22.09
N GLU A 168 1.31 -8.09 22.44
CA GLU A 168 2.56 -8.53 21.83
C GLU A 168 2.43 -8.72 20.30
N LEU A 169 1.33 -9.32 19.83
CA LEU A 169 1.06 -9.43 18.40
C LEU A 169 0.88 -8.07 17.72
N ALA A 170 0.19 -7.14 18.38
CA ALA A 170 0.00 -5.80 17.86
C ALA A 170 1.29 -4.96 17.88
N GLU A 171 2.16 -5.15 18.88
CA GLU A 171 3.47 -4.50 18.94
C GLU A 171 4.36 -4.99 17.81
N ARG A 172 4.43 -6.29 17.55
CA ARG A 172 5.15 -6.84 16.38
C ARG A 172 4.66 -6.24 15.07
N TYR A 173 3.34 -6.06 14.92
CA TYR A 173 2.75 -5.42 13.74
C TYR A 173 3.24 -3.98 13.54
N ILE A 174 3.33 -3.21 14.63
CA ILE A 174 3.82 -1.84 14.61
C ILE A 174 5.32 -1.80 14.31
N GLU A 175 6.10 -2.66 14.94
CA GLU A 175 7.55 -2.74 14.78
C GLU A 175 7.94 -3.03 13.33
N ILE A 176 7.14 -3.83 12.61
CA ILE A 176 7.36 -4.12 11.18
C ILE A 176 7.33 -2.82 10.35
N ASN A 177 6.39 -1.90 10.61
CA ASN A 177 6.34 -0.62 9.90
C ASN A 177 7.62 0.21 10.14
N GLU A 178 8.04 0.33 11.40
CA GLU A 178 9.25 1.08 11.76
C GLU A 178 10.50 0.45 11.15
N GLN A 179 10.62 -0.87 11.18
CA GLN A 179 11.74 -1.58 10.55
C GLN A 179 11.77 -1.37 9.04
N ARG A 180 10.62 -1.46 8.35
CA ARG A 180 10.52 -1.24 6.90
C ARG A 180 10.90 0.19 6.52
N LEU A 181 10.42 1.18 7.27
CA LEU A 181 10.79 2.60 7.09
C LEU A 181 12.29 2.80 7.27
N ASN A 182 12.87 2.31 8.37
CA ASN A 182 14.28 2.50 8.68
C ASN A 182 15.18 1.84 7.64
N LYS A 183 14.92 0.58 7.29
CA LYS A 183 15.69 -0.13 6.23
C LYS A 183 15.63 0.59 4.90
N THR A 184 14.45 1.09 4.52
CA THR A 184 14.31 1.86 3.27
C THR A 184 15.20 3.11 3.29
N LEU A 185 15.29 3.83 4.42
CA LEU A 185 16.18 5.00 4.55
C LEU A 185 17.67 4.61 4.67
N GLU A 186 18.00 3.47 5.25
CA GLU A 186 19.38 2.97 5.34
C GLU A 186 19.95 2.66 3.94
N GLU A 187 19.13 2.07 3.08
CA GLU A 187 19.52 1.70 1.71
C GLU A 187 19.32 2.83 0.69
N ALA A 188 18.51 3.84 1.02
CA ALA A 188 18.29 5.00 0.18
C ALA A 188 19.60 5.76 -0.05
N LYS A 189 19.96 5.89 -1.33
CA LYS A 189 21.17 6.56 -1.79
C LYS A 189 20.92 7.29 -3.12
N PRO A 190 21.72 8.31 -3.45
CA PRO A 190 21.68 8.91 -4.77
C PRO A 190 22.06 7.86 -5.82
N ASN A 191 21.29 7.77 -6.91
CA ASN A 191 21.50 6.73 -7.90
C ASN A 191 22.82 6.97 -8.65
N THR A 192 23.86 6.21 -8.32
CA THR A 192 25.24 6.41 -8.83
C THR A 192 25.81 5.19 -9.53
N GLN A 193 25.19 4.00 -9.42
CA GLN A 193 25.73 2.77 -10.02
C GLN A 193 24.65 1.82 -10.59
N LYS A 194 23.48 1.68 -9.94
CA LYS A 194 22.36 0.85 -10.42
C LYS A 194 21.03 1.30 -9.78
N PRO A 195 19.96 1.53 -10.57
CA PRO A 195 18.66 1.91 -10.01
C PRO A 195 17.98 0.73 -9.31
N SER A 196 17.08 1.03 -8.38
CA SER A 196 16.26 0.04 -7.69
C SER A 196 14.77 0.35 -7.83
N PHE A 197 13.95 -0.70 -7.87
CA PHE A 197 12.51 -0.62 -7.65
C PHE A 197 12.24 -1.16 -6.24
N THR A 198 11.90 -0.26 -5.33
CA THR A 198 11.64 -0.59 -3.93
C THR A 198 10.15 -0.60 -3.67
N TYR A 199 9.58 -1.75 -3.32
CA TYR A 199 8.21 -1.86 -2.85
C TYR A 199 8.16 -1.83 -1.33
N LEU A 200 7.68 -0.72 -0.77
CA LEU A 200 7.49 -0.49 0.65
C LEU A 200 6.00 -0.57 0.99
N HIS A 201 5.57 -1.63 1.67
CA HIS A 201 4.19 -1.77 2.14
C HIS A 201 4.11 -1.46 3.64
N LEU A 202 3.41 -0.39 3.97
CA LEU A 202 3.15 0.03 5.34
C LEU A 202 1.72 -0.33 5.72
N ASN A 203 1.60 -1.02 6.83
CA ASN A 203 0.34 -1.51 7.38
C ASN A 203 -0.48 -0.41 8.08
N MET A 204 -0.25 0.85 7.70
CA MET A 204 -0.84 2.04 8.30
C MET A 204 -1.77 2.71 7.28
N PRO A 205 -2.95 3.19 7.69
CA PRO A 205 -3.52 3.21 9.04
C PRO A 205 -4.37 1.97 9.39
N HIS A 206 -4.16 0.81 8.75
CA HIS A 206 -4.89 -0.42 9.07
C HIS A 206 -4.83 -0.80 10.56
N VAL A 207 -5.88 -1.49 11.02
CA VAL A 207 -5.99 -2.06 12.37
C VAL A 207 -4.76 -2.92 12.73
N PRO A 208 -4.27 -2.92 13.98
CA PRO A 208 -4.84 -2.36 15.21
C PRO A 208 -4.43 -0.89 15.44
N TYR A 209 -5.38 0.05 15.31
CA TYR A 209 -5.16 1.50 15.35
C TYR A 209 -4.24 1.93 16.49
N ALA A 210 -2.95 2.00 16.18
CA ALA A 210 -1.90 1.83 17.18
C ALA A 210 -1.62 3.10 17.96
N TYR A 211 -1.80 4.24 17.31
CA TYR A 211 -1.45 5.55 17.81
C TYR A 211 -2.64 6.49 17.70
N ASP A 212 -2.76 7.38 18.69
CA ASP A 212 -3.60 8.57 18.55
C ASP A 212 -2.92 9.61 17.64
N SER A 213 -3.64 10.69 17.34
CA SER A 213 -3.15 11.76 16.46
C SER A 213 -1.94 12.53 17.03
N SER A 214 -1.67 12.41 18.33
CA SER A 214 -0.51 12.99 19.01
C SER A 214 0.70 12.05 19.03
N GLY A 215 0.53 10.79 18.62
CA GLY A 215 1.57 9.78 18.61
C GLY A 215 1.69 8.97 19.90
N ASN A 216 0.70 9.04 20.79
CA ASN A 216 0.67 8.15 21.96
C ASN A 216 0.15 6.77 21.54
N LYS A 217 0.78 5.69 22.03
CA LYS A 217 0.30 4.32 21.81
C LYS A 217 -1.04 4.10 22.53
N VAL A 218 -2.03 3.56 21.82
CA VAL A 218 -3.40 3.32 22.34
C VAL A 218 -3.91 1.88 22.15
N LEU A 219 -3.00 0.94 21.88
CA LEU A 219 -3.31 -0.47 21.59
C LEU A 219 -4.29 -1.16 22.54
N ALA A 220 -4.20 -0.88 23.86
CA ALA A 220 -5.07 -1.52 24.85
C ALA A 220 -6.57 -1.26 24.61
N LYS A 221 -6.92 -0.15 23.93
CA LYS A 221 -8.31 0.22 23.61
C LYS A 221 -8.90 -0.64 22.49
N TRP A 222 -8.06 -1.25 21.64
CA TRP A 222 -8.48 -1.95 20.44
C TRP A 222 -9.21 -3.28 20.72
N PHE A 223 -8.81 -4.01 21.76
CA PHE A 223 -9.28 -5.38 22.00
C PHE A 223 -10.67 -5.50 22.65
N GLY A 224 -11.34 -4.37 22.91
CA GLY A 224 -12.68 -4.33 23.50
C GLY A 224 -13.82 -4.49 22.49
N ASN A 225 -15.06 -4.51 22.98
CA ASN A 225 -16.25 -4.38 22.14
C ASN A 225 -16.39 -2.93 21.68
N LEU A 226 -15.76 -2.59 20.55
CA LEU A 226 -15.85 -1.26 19.98
C LEU A 226 -17.10 -1.11 19.10
N THR A 227 -17.83 -0.02 19.33
CA THR A 227 -18.85 0.46 18.40
C THR A 227 -18.21 0.96 17.10
N LEU A 228 -18.98 1.04 16.01
CA LEU A 228 -18.51 1.60 14.74
C LEU A 228 -17.95 3.02 14.94
N LYS A 229 -18.64 3.88 15.71
CA LYS A 229 -18.18 5.23 16.03
C LYS A 229 -16.80 5.25 16.70
N GLN A 230 -16.53 4.34 17.64
CA GLN A 230 -15.23 4.26 18.30
C GLN A 230 -14.14 3.78 17.35
N LYS A 231 -14.44 2.81 16.47
CA LYS A 231 -13.48 2.39 15.42
C LYS A 231 -13.16 3.55 14.47
N ASP A 232 -14.19 4.28 14.05
CA ASP A 232 -14.09 5.45 13.19
C ASP A 232 -13.20 6.54 13.82
N GLU A 233 -13.42 6.86 15.10
CA GLU A 233 -12.60 7.81 15.85
C GLU A 233 -11.13 7.36 15.96
N MET A 234 -10.90 6.08 16.26
CA MET A 234 -9.55 5.53 16.37
C MET A 234 -8.83 5.48 15.01
N TYR A 235 -9.53 5.07 13.96
CA TYR A 235 -9.02 5.08 12.58
C TYR A 235 -8.58 6.49 12.18
N LEU A 236 -9.45 7.49 12.37
CA LEU A 236 -9.14 8.86 11.99
C LEU A 236 -7.93 9.41 12.75
N GLN A 237 -7.82 9.12 14.05
CA GLN A 237 -6.65 9.52 14.83
C GLN A 237 -5.37 8.87 14.32
N TYR A 238 -5.42 7.57 13.98
CA TYR A 238 -4.26 6.87 13.47
C TYR A 238 -3.87 7.31 12.05
N LEU A 239 -4.85 7.69 11.21
CA LEU A 239 -4.60 8.30 9.91
C LEU A 239 -3.89 9.66 10.05
N ILE A 240 -4.29 10.50 11.00
CA ILE A 240 -3.61 11.77 11.28
C ILE A 240 -2.16 11.55 11.73
N TYR A 241 -1.91 10.52 12.54
CA TYR A 241 -0.55 10.11 12.90
C TYR A 241 0.23 9.62 11.67
N THR A 242 -0.41 8.80 10.83
CA THR A 242 0.17 8.29 9.58
C THR A 242 0.60 9.44 8.68
N ASN A 243 -0.22 10.48 8.51
CA ASN A 243 0.14 11.69 7.75
C ASN A 243 1.46 12.30 8.24
N LYS A 244 1.62 12.48 9.55
CA LYS A 244 2.83 13.06 10.16
C LYS A 244 4.05 12.16 9.90
N LYS A 245 3.90 10.84 10.10
CA LYS A 245 4.97 9.87 9.91
C LYS A 245 5.44 9.80 8.45
N ILE A 246 4.50 9.72 7.52
CA ILE A 246 4.78 9.63 6.07
C ILE A 246 5.37 10.93 5.55
N ALA A 247 4.89 12.10 5.99
CA ALA A 247 5.48 13.38 5.60
C ALA A 247 6.96 13.46 6.00
N GLY A 248 7.31 13.12 7.25
CA GLY A 248 8.71 13.13 7.70
C GLY A 248 9.59 12.07 7.03
N PHE A 249 9.02 10.90 6.74
CA PHE A 249 9.72 9.86 5.98
C PHE A 249 10.03 10.31 4.55
N ILE A 250 9.06 10.92 3.86
CA ILE A 250 9.24 11.43 2.49
C ILE A 250 10.32 12.53 2.45
N ASP A 251 10.30 13.47 3.40
CA ASP A 251 11.35 14.50 3.51
C ASP A 251 12.76 13.86 3.61
N SER A 252 12.88 12.82 4.43
CA SER A 252 14.15 12.09 4.63
C SER A 252 14.56 11.29 3.38
N LEU A 253 13.60 10.63 2.74
CA LEU A 253 13.83 9.83 1.54
C LEU A 253 14.25 10.69 0.35
N GLN A 254 13.57 11.81 0.13
CA GLN A 254 13.94 12.78 -0.91
C GLN A 254 15.36 13.32 -0.66
N THR A 255 15.68 13.70 0.57
CA THR A 255 17.03 14.17 0.93
C THR A 255 18.09 13.11 0.63
N LYS A 256 17.88 11.86 1.07
CA LYS A 256 18.84 10.75 0.87
C LYS A 256 19.01 10.32 -0.59
N THR A 257 18.04 10.64 -1.44
CA THR A 257 18.07 10.30 -2.87
C THR A 257 18.48 11.49 -3.73
N ASP A 258 18.97 12.59 -3.14
CA ASP A 258 19.26 13.87 -3.79
C ASP A 258 18.07 14.42 -4.61
N HIS A 259 16.84 14.12 -4.20
CA HIS A 259 15.64 14.44 -4.95
C HIS A 259 15.64 13.87 -6.37
N LYS A 260 16.35 12.76 -6.63
CA LYS A 260 16.45 12.12 -7.97
C LYS A 260 15.59 10.87 -8.12
N ALA A 261 15.02 10.36 -7.04
CA ALA A 261 14.15 9.19 -7.09
C ALA A 261 12.71 9.56 -7.46
N ILE A 262 12.02 8.64 -8.14
CA ILE A 262 10.57 8.69 -8.30
C ILE A 262 9.95 8.06 -7.06
N ILE A 263 8.90 8.71 -6.53
CA ILE A 263 8.17 8.21 -5.37
C ILE A 263 6.70 8.13 -5.71
N ILE A 264 6.13 6.94 -5.66
CA ILE A 264 4.69 6.69 -5.75
C ILE A 264 4.20 6.45 -4.32
N LEU A 265 3.27 7.29 -3.86
CA LEU A 265 2.55 7.09 -2.61
C LEU A 265 1.11 6.72 -2.95
N LEU A 266 0.72 5.48 -2.70
CA LEU A 266 -0.59 4.94 -3.05
C LEU A 266 -1.22 4.25 -1.85
N SER A 267 -2.54 4.29 -1.74
CA SER A 267 -3.27 3.38 -0.87
C SER A 267 -3.84 2.21 -1.65
N ASP A 268 -3.75 1.01 -1.09
CA ASP A 268 -4.23 -0.22 -1.72
C ASP A 268 -5.75 -0.21 -1.93
N HIS A 269 -6.48 0.31 -0.95
CA HIS A 269 -7.90 0.58 -0.97
C HIS A 269 -8.30 1.67 0.04
N GLY A 270 -9.60 1.94 0.15
CA GLY A 270 -10.15 2.89 1.12
C GLY A 270 -10.47 2.24 2.48
N TYR A 271 -11.10 3.01 3.36
CA TYR A 271 -11.46 2.54 4.71
C TYR A 271 -12.55 1.45 4.67
N ARG A 272 -12.27 0.28 5.26
CA ARG A 272 -13.16 -0.90 5.12
C ARG A 272 -14.52 -0.72 5.78
N GLU A 273 -14.60 -0.05 6.93
CA GLU A 273 -15.90 0.17 7.59
C GLU A 273 -16.81 1.14 6.80
N ALA A 274 -16.28 1.85 5.78
CA ALA A 274 -17.09 2.66 4.87
C ALA A 274 -18.05 1.82 4.00
N LEU A 275 -17.82 0.51 3.89
CA LEU A 275 -18.77 -0.44 3.28
C LEU A 275 -20.16 -0.39 3.93
N ASN A 276 -20.24 -0.03 5.22
CA ASN A 276 -21.51 0.13 5.92
C ASN A 276 -22.35 1.31 5.37
N LYS A 277 -21.74 2.27 4.65
CA LYS A 277 -22.44 3.35 3.96
C LYS A 277 -22.65 3.03 2.49
N THR A 278 -21.58 2.85 1.73
CA THR A 278 -21.66 2.46 0.31
C THR A 278 -20.42 1.67 -0.11
N LEU A 279 -20.59 0.77 -1.08
CA LEU A 279 -19.46 0.03 -1.65
C LEU A 279 -18.46 0.95 -2.35
N ALA A 280 -18.93 1.99 -3.05
CA ALA A 280 -18.07 2.92 -3.78
C ALA A 280 -17.08 3.67 -2.89
N LEU A 281 -17.45 3.94 -1.62
CA LEU A 281 -16.57 4.59 -0.66
C LEU A 281 -15.39 3.71 -0.25
N ALA A 282 -15.56 2.39 -0.14
CA ALA A 282 -14.46 1.48 0.19
C ALA A 282 -13.36 1.46 -0.90
N HIS A 283 -13.65 1.98 -2.09
CA HIS A 283 -12.68 2.11 -3.17
C HIS A 283 -11.94 3.46 -3.19
N GLU A 284 -12.40 4.48 -2.46
CA GLU A 284 -11.74 5.80 -2.43
C GLU A 284 -10.38 5.69 -1.75
N ASN A 285 -9.31 5.76 -2.52
CA ASN A 285 -7.95 5.60 -2.03
C ASN A 285 -7.17 6.92 -2.18
N PHE A 286 -5.95 6.96 -1.64
CA PHE A 286 -5.07 8.12 -1.79
C PHE A 286 -3.98 7.82 -2.82
N PHE A 287 -3.65 8.81 -3.65
CA PHE A 287 -2.61 8.65 -4.68
C PHE A 287 -1.87 9.98 -4.91
N ALA A 288 -0.55 9.94 -4.73
CA ALA A 288 0.37 11.01 -5.03
C ALA A 288 1.64 10.47 -5.69
N VAL A 289 2.22 11.26 -6.60
CA VAL A 289 3.48 10.90 -7.28
C VAL A 289 4.44 12.08 -7.27
N TYR A 290 5.69 11.80 -6.90
CA TYR A 290 6.81 12.70 -7.08
C TYR A 290 7.68 12.21 -8.24
N GLU A 291 7.85 13.07 -9.24
CA GLU A 291 8.72 12.84 -10.39
C GLU A 291 9.68 14.03 -10.53
N PRO A 292 11.00 13.83 -10.34
CA PRO A 292 11.96 14.95 -10.31
C PRO A 292 12.12 15.67 -11.65
N GLN A 293 11.72 15.02 -12.75
CA GLN A 293 11.63 15.61 -14.09
C GLN A 293 10.26 15.31 -14.71
N SER A 294 9.18 15.55 -13.95
CA SER A 294 7.83 15.22 -14.41
C SER A 294 7.56 15.81 -15.80
N LYS A 295 7.16 14.94 -16.73
CA LYS A 295 6.63 15.32 -18.05
C LYS A 295 5.11 15.41 -18.05
N GLY A 296 4.49 15.39 -16.87
CA GLY A 296 3.04 15.39 -16.72
C GLY A 296 2.39 14.02 -16.96
N ALA A 297 3.12 12.91 -16.86
CA ALA A 297 2.60 11.57 -17.11
C ALA A 297 1.37 11.22 -16.23
N PHE A 298 1.36 11.74 -15.00
CA PHE A 298 0.28 11.57 -14.02
C PHE A 298 -0.74 12.72 -13.96
N GLN A 299 -0.75 13.64 -14.93
CA GLN A 299 -1.76 14.71 -15.03
C GLN A 299 -3.06 14.18 -15.66
N LYS A 300 -3.83 13.42 -14.89
CA LYS A 300 -5.15 12.93 -15.31
C LYS A 300 -6.23 13.33 -14.32
N ASP A 301 -7.41 13.63 -14.84
CA ASP A 301 -8.58 14.01 -14.04
C ASP A 301 -9.09 12.86 -13.17
N SER A 302 -8.88 11.61 -13.60
CA SER A 302 -9.21 10.40 -12.84
C SER A 302 -8.33 9.23 -13.26
N ILE A 303 -8.09 8.32 -12.33
CA ILE A 303 -7.33 7.08 -12.58
C ILE A 303 -7.78 5.99 -11.61
N THR A 304 -7.75 4.74 -12.05
CA THR A 304 -7.76 3.60 -11.14
C THR A 304 -6.39 2.96 -11.02
N SER A 305 -6.10 2.40 -9.84
CA SER A 305 -4.75 1.94 -9.47
C SER A 305 -4.13 0.90 -10.41
N VAL A 306 -4.92 0.13 -11.17
CA VAL A 306 -4.46 -0.81 -12.21
C VAL A 306 -3.60 -0.13 -13.29
N ASN A 307 -3.81 1.17 -13.53
CA ASN A 307 -3.09 1.93 -14.56
C ASN A 307 -1.81 2.60 -14.03
N THR A 308 -1.52 2.54 -12.72
CA THR A 308 -0.38 3.23 -12.09
C THR A 308 0.95 2.89 -12.77
N PHE A 309 1.27 1.60 -12.89
CA PHE A 309 2.54 1.17 -13.49
C PHE A 309 2.52 1.22 -15.01
N ARG A 310 1.36 1.11 -15.68
CA ARG A 310 1.26 1.33 -17.12
C ARG A 310 1.74 2.73 -17.49
N ILE A 311 1.29 3.73 -16.73
CA ILE A 311 1.71 5.12 -16.92
C ILE A 311 3.21 5.28 -16.65
N LEU A 312 3.68 4.82 -15.49
CA LEU A 312 5.08 4.98 -15.11
C LEU A 312 6.03 4.31 -16.12
N LEU A 313 5.76 3.06 -16.48
CA LEU A 313 6.63 2.28 -17.37
C LEU A 313 6.59 2.83 -18.81
N ASN A 314 5.46 3.37 -19.26
CA ASN A 314 5.39 4.08 -20.53
C ASN A 314 6.21 5.37 -20.52
N ASP A 315 6.17 6.13 -19.42
CA ASP A 315 6.97 7.35 -19.31
C ASP A 315 8.47 7.04 -19.30
N LEU A 316 8.88 6.12 -18.42
CA LEU A 316 10.28 5.74 -18.19
C LEU A 316 10.91 4.98 -19.35
N PHE A 317 10.20 3.99 -19.91
CA PHE A 317 10.82 2.96 -20.77
C PHE A 317 10.16 2.82 -22.13
N LYS A 318 9.09 3.56 -22.43
CA LYS A 318 8.35 3.48 -23.71
C LYS A 318 7.83 2.06 -24.00
N GLU A 319 7.37 1.34 -22.98
CA GLU A 319 6.80 -0.01 -23.11
C GLU A 319 5.49 -0.06 -23.95
N ASN A 320 4.91 1.11 -24.29
CA ASN A 320 3.69 1.24 -25.10
C ASN A 320 2.50 0.42 -24.57
N LEU A 321 2.39 0.28 -23.25
CA LEU A 321 1.31 -0.42 -22.57
C LEU A 321 0.02 0.40 -22.70
N PRO A 322 -1.02 -0.08 -23.42
CA PRO A 322 -2.28 0.63 -23.49
C PRO A 322 -2.91 0.69 -22.10
N LEU A 323 -3.60 1.78 -21.79
CA LEU A 323 -4.35 1.89 -20.54
C LEU A 323 -5.52 0.92 -20.59
N VAL A 324 -5.80 0.28 -19.46
CA VAL A 324 -7.04 -0.48 -19.30
C VAL A 324 -8.15 0.46 -18.83
N LYS A 325 -9.40 0.09 -19.11
CA LYS A 325 -10.56 0.88 -18.69
C LYS A 325 -10.56 1.04 -17.17
N ASP A 326 -10.73 2.28 -16.70
CA ASP A 326 -10.94 2.55 -15.28
C ASP A 326 -12.30 2.01 -14.83
N SER A 327 -12.29 1.05 -13.90
CA SER A 327 -13.49 0.38 -13.40
C SER A 327 -13.27 -0.18 -12.01
N LEU A 328 -14.35 -0.14 -11.21
CA LEU A 328 -14.39 -0.76 -9.89
C LEU A 328 -14.92 -2.18 -10.03
N VAL A 329 -14.29 -3.11 -9.34
CA VAL A 329 -14.82 -4.46 -9.18
C VAL A 329 -15.63 -4.51 -7.90
N LEU A 330 -16.95 -4.60 -8.09
CA LEU A 330 -17.93 -4.51 -7.02
C LEU A 330 -18.40 -5.89 -6.49
N LYS A 331 -17.80 -6.99 -6.97
CA LYS A 331 -18.18 -8.37 -6.65
C LYS A 331 -16.95 -9.27 -6.51
#